data_AF-A0A2K4X2J1-F1
#
_entry.id   AF-A0A2K4X2J1-F1
#
_cell.length_a   1.000
_cell.length_b   1.000
_cell.length_c   1.000
_cell.angle_alpha   90.00
_cell.angle_beta   90.00
_cell.angle_gamma   90.00
#
_symmetry.space_group_name_H-M   'P 1'
#
loop_
_entity.id
_entity.type
_entity.pdbx_description
1 polymer ?
#
loop_
_entity_poly.entity_id
_entity_poly.type
_entity_poly.pdbx_seq_one_letter_code
_entity_poly.pdbx_strand_id
1 'polypeptide(L)'
;MKVATLVAQAQGMKTGAMEEFLKGADPWLIAKALTSGATVVTHEVRNLDAKRKFIIPNLCEQLNVPYMNTFELLHHLNARFVLP
;
A
#
# COMPACT_ATOMS: atom_id res chain seq x y z
N MET A 1 5.35 -14.35 -0.16
CA MET A 1 6.15 -14.56 -1.37
C MET A 1 5.97 -13.42 -2.38
N LYS A 2 4.76 -13.16 -2.92
CA LYS A 2 4.53 -12.17 -3.99
C LYS A 2 5.03 -10.73 -3.72
N VAL A 3 4.77 -10.16 -2.54
CA VAL A 3 5.18 -8.78 -2.21
C VAL A 3 6.70 -8.61 -2.25
N ALA A 4 7.46 -9.49 -1.57
CA ALA A 4 8.93 -9.41 -1.54
C ALA A 4 9.54 -9.63 -2.93
N THR A 5 9.00 -10.56 -3.72
CA THR A 5 9.46 -10.80 -5.11
C THR A 5 9.28 -9.57 -5.99
N LEU A 6 8.13 -8.89 -5.87
CA LEU A 6 7.86 -7.67 -6.64
C LEU A 6 8.88 -6.56 -6.32
N VAL A 7 9.11 -6.32 -5.04
CA VAL A 7 10.06 -5.30 -4.56
C VAL A 7 11.48 -5.62 -5.01
N ALA A 8 11.87 -6.89 -5.01
CA ALA A 8 13.19 -7.33 -5.48
C ALA A 8 13.39 -7.16 -7.00
N GLN A 9 12.30 -7.13 -7.78
CA GLN A 9 12.32 -6.93 -9.23
C GLN A 9 12.22 -5.44 -9.64
N ALA A 10 11.94 -4.54 -8.69
CA ALA A 10 11.75 -3.12 -8.98
C ALA A 10 13.08 -2.45 -9.42
N GLN A 11 13.06 -1.81 -10.59
CA GLN A 11 14.22 -1.10 -11.13
C GLN A 11 14.14 0.41 -10.83
N GLY A 12 15.31 1.06 -10.72
CA GLY A 12 15.39 2.52 -10.59
C GLY A 12 15.14 3.07 -9.18
N MET A 13 14.96 2.20 -8.17
CA MET A 13 14.87 2.58 -6.77
C MET A 13 16.24 2.98 -6.21
N LYS A 14 16.25 3.91 -5.25
CA LYS A 14 17.45 4.30 -4.51
C LYS A 14 17.99 3.11 -3.71
N THR A 15 19.32 3.00 -3.61
CA THR A 15 19.99 2.02 -2.75
C THR A 15 19.44 2.06 -1.33
N GLY A 16 19.12 0.89 -0.78
CA GLY A 16 18.56 0.72 0.57
C GLY A 16 17.03 0.82 0.64
N ALA A 17 16.34 1.34 -0.38
CA ALA A 17 14.88 1.49 -0.34
C ALA A 17 14.13 0.16 -0.17
N MET A 18 14.65 -0.93 -0.74
CA MET A 18 14.11 -2.28 -0.56
C MET A 18 14.23 -2.74 0.89
N GLU A 19 15.41 -2.60 1.49
CA GLU A 19 15.66 -3.04 2.86
C GLU A 19 14.85 -2.21 3.87
N GLU A 20 14.75 -0.90 3.65
CA GLU A 20 13.89 -0.02 4.46
C GLU A 20 12.43 -0.46 4.39
N PHE A 21 11.92 -0.72 3.18
CA PHE A 21 10.54 -1.19 3.01
C PHE A 21 10.30 -2.55 3.69
N LEU A 22 11.18 -3.53 3.46
CA LEU A 22 11.06 -4.88 4.01
C LEU A 22 11.21 -4.95 5.54
N LYS A 23 11.88 -3.97 6.15
CA LYS A 23 11.97 -3.82 7.61
C LYS A 23 10.68 -3.23 8.22
N GLY A 24 9.85 -2.57 7.43
CA GLY A 24 8.64 -1.88 7.87
C GLY A 24 7.42 -2.81 8.01
N ALA A 25 6.28 -2.20 8.36
CA ALA A 25 4.99 -2.88 8.51
C ALA A 25 4.23 -3.02 7.17
N ASP A 26 4.46 -2.11 6.23
CA ASP A 26 3.73 -2.02 4.95
C ASP A 26 3.76 -3.33 4.12
N PRO A 27 4.89 -4.07 4.01
CA PRO A 27 4.89 -5.34 3.28
C PRO A 27 3.90 -6.35 3.88
N TRP A 28 3.79 -6.38 5.21
CA TRP A 28 2.89 -7.27 5.93
C TRP A 28 1.43 -6.84 5.78
N LEU A 29 1.16 -5.54 5.82
CA LEU A 29 -0.16 -4.97 5.58
C LEU A 29 -0.69 -5.36 4.19
N ILE A 30 0.12 -5.18 3.15
CA ILE A 30 -0.23 -5.53 1.77
C ILE A 30 -0.39 -7.05 1.61
N ALA A 31 0.54 -7.84 2.19
CA ALA A 31 0.45 -9.30 2.13
C ALA A 31 -0.82 -9.83 2.82
N LYS A 32 -1.22 -9.23 3.95
CA LYS A 32 -2.46 -9.57 4.62
C LYS A 32 -3.67 -9.28 3.73
N ALA A 33 -3.75 -8.08 3.16
CA ALA A 33 -4.84 -7.72 2.26
C ALA A 33 -4.94 -8.64 1.03
N LEU A 34 -3.79 -8.98 0.44
CA LEU A 34 -3.70 -9.92 -0.69
C LEU A 34 -4.22 -11.32 -0.34
N THR A 35 -3.97 -11.80 0.88
CA THR A 35 -4.38 -13.16 1.30
C THR A 35 -5.81 -13.21 1.84
N SER A 36 -6.34 -12.11 2.36
CA SER A 36 -7.71 -12.04 2.88
C SER A 36 -8.72 -11.45 1.89
N GLY A 37 -8.27 -10.96 0.73
CA GLY A 37 -9.13 -10.22 -0.20
C GLY A 37 -9.62 -8.88 0.37
N ALA A 38 -8.88 -8.29 1.30
CA ALA A 38 -9.25 -7.02 1.92
C ALA A 38 -8.74 -5.81 1.12
N THR A 39 -9.31 -4.65 1.39
CA THR A 39 -8.88 -3.35 0.83
C THR A 39 -7.88 -2.68 1.76
N VAL A 40 -6.73 -2.24 1.23
CA VAL A 40 -5.76 -1.43 1.98
C VAL A 40 -6.25 0.01 2.06
N VAL A 41 -6.24 0.62 3.25
CA VAL A 41 -6.58 2.03 3.42
C VAL A 41 -5.31 2.82 3.73
N THR A 42 -5.00 3.83 2.93
CA THR A 42 -3.77 4.62 3.06
C THR A 42 -3.98 6.09 2.70
N HIS A 43 -3.24 6.98 3.34
CA HIS A 43 -3.16 8.39 2.96
C HIS A 43 -2.05 8.68 1.92
N GLU A 44 -1.28 7.67 1.52
CA GLU A 44 -0.30 7.84 0.47
C GLU A 44 -0.95 8.07 -0.89
N VAL A 45 -0.37 8.97 -1.67
CA VAL A 45 -0.80 9.24 -3.04
C VAL A 45 0.07 8.46 -4.00
N ARG A 46 -0.57 7.82 -4.99
CA ARG A 46 0.12 7.12 -6.07
C ARG A 46 1.12 8.05 -6.76
N ASN A 47 2.35 7.56 -6.94
CA ASN A 47 3.39 8.28 -7.64
C ASN A 47 4.39 7.29 -8.24
N LEU A 48 4.28 7.07 -9.56
CA LEU A 48 5.12 6.11 -10.28
C LEU A 48 6.58 6.58 -10.42
N ASP A 49 6.83 7.89 -10.27
CA ASP A 49 8.16 8.47 -10.34
C ASP A 49 8.92 8.39 -8.99
N ALA A 50 8.27 7.86 -7.95
CA ALA A 50 8.86 7.72 -6.63
C ALA A 50 9.97 6.66 -6.62
N LYS A 51 11.21 7.13 -6.52
CA LYS A 51 12.42 6.27 -6.46
C LYS A 51 12.99 6.10 -5.06
N ARG A 52 12.60 6.96 -4.11
CA ARG A 52 13.20 6.98 -2.75
C ARG A 52 12.58 5.97 -1.80
N LYS A 53 11.29 5.67 -1.94
CA LYS A 53 10.56 4.73 -1.10
C LYS A 53 9.50 4.02 -1.94
N PHE A 54 9.19 2.79 -1.59
CA PHE A 54 8.04 2.07 -2.12
C PHE A 54 6.76 2.70 -1.55
N ILE A 55 5.81 3.04 -2.42
CA ILE A 55 4.54 3.67 -2.03
C ILE A 55 3.43 2.64 -2.17
N ILE A 56 2.60 2.50 -1.13
CA ILE A 56 1.55 1.48 -1.00
C ILE A 56 0.65 1.40 -2.25
N PRO A 57 0.06 2.50 -2.78
CA PRO A 57 -0.79 2.45 -3.97
C PRO A 57 -0.11 1.84 -5.19
N ASN A 58 1.18 2.11 -5.40
CA ASN A 58 1.91 1.55 -6.55
C ASN A 58 2.01 0.02 -6.45
N LEU A 59 2.32 -0.50 -5.26
CA LEU A 59 2.42 -1.95 -5.05
C LEU A 59 1.05 -2.61 -5.08
N CYS A 60 0.05 -2.00 -4.45
CA CYS A 60 -1.31 -2.51 -4.45
C CYS A 60 -1.84 -2.67 -5.87
N GLU A 61 -1.63 -1.69 -6.74
CA GLU A 61 -2.05 -1.78 -8.15
C GLU A 61 -1.34 -2.91 -8.90
N GLN A 62 -0.01 -3.03 -8.77
CA GLN A 62 0.76 -4.10 -9.43
C GLN A 62 0.40 -5.51 -8.92
N LEU A 63 -0.10 -5.61 -7.69
CA LEU A 63 -0.53 -6.87 -7.07
C LEU A 63 -2.04 -7.11 -7.19
N ASN A 64 -2.78 -6.22 -7.86
CA ASN A 64 -4.25 -6.22 -7.91
C ASN A 64 -4.91 -6.29 -6.52
N VAL A 65 -4.32 -5.63 -5.53
CA VAL A 65 -4.89 -5.46 -4.19
C VAL A 65 -5.73 -4.17 -4.21
N PRO A 66 -7.03 -4.23 -3.87
CA PRO A 66 -7.84 -3.03 -3.75
C PRO A 66 -7.23 -2.09 -2.70
N TYR A 67 -7.22 -0.79 -2.99
CA TYR A 67 -6.83 0.22 -2.04
C TYR A 67 -7.72 1.45 -2.17
N MET A 68 -7.84 2.22 -1.10
CA MET A 68 -8.58 3.48 -1.08
C MET A 68 -7.99 4.43 -0.03
N ASN A 69 -8.37 5.69 -0.10
CA ASN A 69 -8.03 6.66 0.95
C ASN A 69 -9.07 6.65 2.10
N THR A 70 -8.73 7.30 3.20
CA THR A 70 -9.59 7.34 4.39
C THR A 70 -10.94 8.03 4.15
N PHE A 71 -11.00 9.04 3.28
CA PHE A 71 -12.27 9.70 2.95
C PHE A 71 -13.18 8.77 2.14
N GLU A 72 -12.63 8.01 1.20
CA GLU A 72 -13.36 6.97 0.46
C GLU A 72 -13.89 5.89 1.41
N LEU A 73 -13.09 5.44 2.38
CA LEU A 73 -13.53 4.50 3.41
C LEU A 73 -14.73 5.06 4.20
N LEU A 74 -14.62 6.29 4.71
CA LEU A 74 -15.68 6.92 5.49
C LEU A 74 -16.98 7.04 4.68
N HIS A 75 -16.86 7.39 3.40
CA HIS A 75 -17.99 7.44 2.47
C HIS A 75 -18.61 6.05 2.26
N HIS A 76 -17.80 5.02 1.97
CA HIS A 76 -18.27 3.64 1.78
C HIS A 76 -18.96 3.07 3.03
N LEU A 77 -18.46 3.39 4.22
CA LEU A 77 -19.04 2.95 5.48
C LEU A 77 -20.27 3.79 5.88
N ASN A 78 -20.63 4.82 5.12
CA ASN A 78 -21.65 5.81 5.48
C ASN A 78 -21.41 6.35 6.90
N ALA A 79 -20.14 6.60 7.23
CA ALA A 79 -19.74 7.05 8.56
C ALA A 79 -20.43 8.39 8.88
N ARG A 80 -21.07 8.47 10.05
CA ARG A 80 -21.74 9.68 10.53
C ARG A 80 -21.01 10.23 11.73
N PHE A 81 -20.76 11.53 11.72
CA PHE A 81 -20.35 12.24 12.91
C PHE A 81 -21.59 12.51 13.76
N VAL A 82 -21.66 11.90 14.95
CA VAL A 82 -22.75 12.09 15.91
C VAL A 82 -22.18 12.82 17.11
N LEU A 83 -22.74 13.99 17.40
CA LEU A 83 -22.49 14.70 18.65
C LEU A 83 -23.49 14.23 19.71
N PRO A 84 -23.07 14.15 20.98
CA PRO A 84 -23.99 13.86 22.09
C PRO A 84 -25.05 14.96 22.27
#